data_AF-A0A1I2CNZ2-F1
#
_entry.id   AF-A0A1I2CNZ2-F1
#
_cell.length_a   1.000
_cell.length_b   1.000
_cell.length_c   1.000
_cell.angle_alpha   90.00
_cell.angle_beta   90.00
_cell.angle_gamma   90.00
#
_symmetry.space_group_name_H-M   'P 1'
#
loop_
_entity.id
_entity.type
_entity.pdbx_description
1 polymer ?
#
loop_
_entity_poly.entity_id
_entity_poly.type
_entity_poly.pdbx_seq_one_letter_code
_entity_poly.pdbx_strand_id
1 'polypeptide(L)' 'MRIADEFADRLNVALPSGDFTTMAGLVIQLSGELPRLGQSVSVGGLRLEVVDMDGRRIDKLFV' A
#
# COMPACT_ATOMS: atom_id res chain seq x y z
N MET A 1 -0.70 16.85 -3.81
CA MET A 1 -1.11 15.90 -2.77
C MET A 1 -1.24 14.54 -3.42
N ARG A 2 -0.51 13.53 -2.94
CA ARG A 2 -0.53 12.17 -3.52
C ARG A 2 -1.78 11.44 -3.02
N ILE A 3 -2.29 10.45 -3.76
CA ILE A 3 -3.48 9.66 -3.34
C ILE A 3 -3.23 9.00 -1.98
N ALA A 4 -1.99 8.54 -1.74
CA ALA A 4 -1.60 7.98 -0.46
C ALA A 4 -1.70 8.99 0.70
N ASP A 5 -1.46 10.28 0.46
CA ASP A 5 -1.61 11.31 1.50
C ASP A 5 -3.09 11.48 1.88
N GLU A 6 -4.01 11.47 0.91
CA GLU A 6 -5.46 11.52 1.19
C GLU A 6 -5.93 10.29 2.00
N PHE A 7 -5.41 9.11 1.66
CA PHE A 7 -5.70 7.89 2.42
C PHE A 7 -5.19 7.97 3.85
N ALA A 8 -3.97 8.49 4.03
CA ALA A 8 -3.33 8.70 5.32
C ALA A 8 -4.18 9.60 6.22
N ASP A 9 -4.62 10.74 5.68
CA ASP A 9 -5.45 11.71 6.40
C ASP A 9 -6.82 11.12 6.80
N ARG A 10 -7.46 10.37 5.90
CA ARG A 10 -8.78 9.76 6.16
C ARG A 10 -8.74 8.69 7.24
N LEU A 11 -7.67 7.91 7.31
CA LEU A 11 -7.51 6.84 8.30
C LEU A 11 -6.68 7.28 9.52
N ASN A 12 -6.26 8.54 9.58
CA ASN A 12 -5.40 9.10 10.62
C ASN A 12 -4.14 8.24 10.86
N VAL A 13 -3.48 7.84 9.78
CA VAL A 13 -2.30 6.97 9.78
C VAL A 13 -1.07 7.73 9.27
N ALA A 14 0.08 7.52 9.91
CA ALA A 14 1.34 8.05 9.41
C ALA A 14 1.94 7.10 8.37
N LEU A 15 2.18 7.62 7.16
CA LEU A 15 2.90 6.90 6.11
C LEU A 15 4.39 7.27 6.13
N PRO A 16 5.29 6.36 5.70
CA PRO A 16 6.70 6.66 5.59
C PRO A 16 6.95 7.69 4.48
N SER A 17 8.04 8.44 4.60
CA SER A 17 8.56 9.22 3.48
C SER A 17 9.00 8.29 2.35
N GLY A 18 8.73 8.64 1.10
CA GLY A 18 9.14 7.84 -0.04
C GLY A 18 8.60 8.35 -1.36
N ASP A 19 9.06 7.72 -2.45
CA ASP A 19 8.64 8.04 -3.80
C ASP A 19 7.51 7.10 -4.25
N PHE A 20 6.36 7.25 -3.60
CA PHE A 20 5.14 6.51 -3.96
C PHE A 20 3.97 7.48 -4.03
N THR A 21 3.16 7.36 -5.09
CA THR A 21 1.96 8.18 -5.27
C THR A 21 0.67 7.47 -4.84
N THR A 22 0.66 6.14 -4.88
CA THR A 22 -0.51 5.28 -4.62
C THR A 22 -0.24 4.29 -3.49
N MET A 23 -1.30 3.68 -2.93
CA MET A 23 -1.16 2.62 -1.93
C MET A 23 -0.49 1.36 -2.48
N ALA A 24 -0.74 1.01 -3.74
CA ALA A 24 -0.03 -0.09 -4.41
C ALA A 24 1.48 0.18 -4.50
N GLY A 25 1.87 1.41 -4.86
CA GLY A 25 3.27 1.82 -4.90
C GLY A 25 3.93 1.76 -3.52
N LEU A 26 3.22 2.20 -2.48
CA LEU A 26 3.67 2.06 -1.10
C LEU A 26 3.89 0.60 -0.70
N VAL A 27 2.94 -0.29 -1.02
CA VAL A 27 3.05 -1.72 -0.69
C VAL A 27 4.25 -2.36 -1.40
N ILE A 28 4.50 -2.05 -2.67
CA ILE A 28 5.68 -2.54 -3.40
C ILE A 28 6.96 -2.01 -2.75
N GLN A 29 7.01 -0.71 -2.42
CA GLN A 29 8.17 -0.10 -1.77
C GLN A 29 8.47 -0.75 -0.41
N LEU A 30 7.45 -1.00 0.40
CA LEU A 30 7.58 -1.67 1.71
C LEU A 30 7.92 -3.15 1.59
N SER A 31 7.41 -3.83 0.56
CA SER A 31 7.70 -5.25 0.32
C SER A 31 9.11 -5.46 -0.24
N GLY A 32 9.68 -4.46 -0.89
CA GLY A 32 10.98 -4.53 -1.59
C GLY A 32 10.92 -5.26 -2.95
N GLU A 33 9.79 -5.88 -3.26
CA GLU A 33 9.51 -6.58 -4.52
C GLU A 33 8.01 -6.50 -4.85
N LEU A 34 7.62 -7.04 -6.02
CA LEU A 34 6.21 -7.18 -6.35
C LEU A 34 5.59 -8.28 -5.45
N PRO A 35 4.65 -7.94 -4.56
CA PRO A 35 4.10 -8.90 -3.61
C PRO A 35 3.19 -9.92 -4.30
N ARG A 36 2.96 -11.05 -3.62
CA ARG A 36 2.01 -12.08 -4.04
C ARG A 36 0.61 -11.82 -3.47
N LEU A 37 -0.40 -12.40 -4.09
CA LEU A 37 -1.76 -12.46 -3.52
C LEU A 37 -1.72 -13.07 -2.11
N GLY A 38 -2.44 -12.44 -1.16
CA GLY A 38 -2.48 -12.80 0.26
C GLY A 38 -1.29 -12.30 1.08
N GLN A 39 -0.26 -11.71 0.46
CA GLN A 39 0.85 -11.10 1.20
C GLN A 39 0.39 -9.78 1.82
N SER A 40 0.88 -9.50 3.04
CA SER A 40 0.62 -8.22 3.70
C SER A 40 1.88 -7.49 4.11
N VAL A 41 1.78 -6.16 4.17
CA VAL A 41 2.77 -5.27 4.80
C VAL A 41 2.12 -4.51 5.95
N SER A 42 2.93 -4.01 6.87
CA SER A 42 2.45 -3.17 7.99
C SER A 42 2.97 -1.75 7.88
N VAL A 43 2.10 -0.77 8.09
CA VAL A 43 2.44 0.66 8.02
C VAL A 43 1.58 1.47 8.96
N GLY A 44 2.20 2.26 9.83
CA GLY A 44 1.49 3.16 10.76
C GLY A 44 0.42 2.49 11.63
N GLY A 45 0.58 1.19 11.95
CA GLY A 45 -0.41 0.42 12.71
C GLY A 45 -1.49 -0.26 11.86
N LEU A 46 -1.54 -0.01 10.56
CA LEU A 46 -2.39 -0.74 9.61
C LEU A 46 -1.66 -1.96 9.05
N ARG A 47 -2.43 -2.99 8.72
CA ARG A 47 -1.99 -4.13 7.90
C ARG A 47 -2.68 -4.04 6.56
N LEU A 48 -1.89 -3.92 5.49
CA LEU A 48 -2.40 -3.88 4.12
C LEU A 48 -2.16 -5.23 3.47
N GLU A 49 -3.22 -5.91 3.04
CA GLU A 49 -3.15 -7.21 2.35
C GLU A 49 -3.49 -7.08 0.86
N VAL A 50 -2.69 -7.74 0.02
CA VAL A 50 -2.97 -7.86 -1.41
C VAL A 50 -4.08 -8.87 -1.63
N VAL A 51 -5.27 -8.40 -2.01
CA VAL A 51 -6.44 -9.27 -2.22
C VAL A 51 -6.83 -9.43 -3.69
N ASP A 52 -6.24 -8.63 -4.59
CA ASP A 52 -6.42 -8.80 -6.03
C ASP A 52 -5.20 -8.30 -6.83
N MET A 53 -4.82 -9.06 -7.85
CA MET A 53 -3.70 -8.79 -8.74
C MET A 53 -4.19 -8.83 -10.19
N ASP A 54 -3.91 -7.77 -10.96
CA ASP A 54 -4.09 -7.75 -12.40
C ASP A 54 -2.72 -7.77 -13.09
N GLY A 55 -2.27 -8.98 -13.43
CA GLY A 55 -0.93 -9.21 -13.97
C GLY A 55 0.17 -8.77 -13.01
N ARG A 56 0.89 -7.70 -13.34
CA ARG A 56 1.95 -7.10 -12.50
C ARG A 56 1.47 -5.89 -11.69
N ARG A 57 0.16 -5.62 -11.65
CA ARG A 57 -0.44 -4.50 -10.93
C ARG A 57 -1.25 -5.02 -9.75
N ILE A 58 -1.08 -4.39 -8.59
CA ILE A 58 -1.98 -4.58 -7.46
C ILE A 58 -3.27 -3.80 -7.78
N ASP A 59 -4.40 -4.49 -7.88
CA ASP A 59 -5.69 -3.85 -8.19
C ASP A 59 -6.46 -3.51 -6.91
N LYS A 60 -6.39 -4.39 -5.89
CA LYS A 60 -7.09 -4.20 -4.62
C LYS A 60 -6.23 -4.53 -3.41
N LEU A 61 -6.40 -3.72 -2.39
CA LEU A 61 -5.85 -3.92 -1.05
C LEU A 61 -6.98 -4.02 -0.05
N PHE A 62 -6.80 -4.85 0.97
CA PHE A 62 -7.62 -4.87 2.16
C PHE A 62 -6.87 -4.19 3.32
N VAL A 63 -7.59 -3.41 4.11
CA VAL A 63 -7.10 -2.62 5.25
C VAL A 63 -8.00 -2.80 6.45
#